data_AF-A0A516SIM2-F1
#
_entry.id   AF-A0A516SIM2-F1
#
_cell.length_a   1.000
_cell.length_b   1.000
_cell.length_c   1.000
_cell.angle_alpha   90.00
_cell.angle_beta   90.00
_cell.angle_gamma   90.00
#
_symmetry.space_group_name_H-M   'P 1'
#
loop_
_entity.id
_entity.type
_entity.pdbx_description
1 polymer ?
#
loop_
_entity_poly.entity_id
_entity_poly.type
_entity_poly.pdbx_seq_one_letter_code
_entity_poly.pdbx_strand_id
1 'polypeptide(L)'
;MSEIPPSSYLRYLPAVFAKADDGFLANYLQIFQKLLTGLDDSQLNQRKGIQELLAAGVVGNLFYSRFSFLFPDNHRDFVPPLSGLPGQQETALLAEFDSYIGVPDQANAMADYLGGVASQGWQADFTAWLNDFLNWLASWLDLLLDNSWSLDKKRTVIAEIMALYRQRGTPQGLSMLLNLLLDLPMQVGCFTVVDGKQVLTKGTLTVNVLNPTPPAIIVNTQASQPNTFVLRYSYGPGMPLVSGYAPWLFLVQLVLPNYGNHSLVLDLQGAQQVQTLMAQLVTLLDTVKPAASQYRIQVLGGMQLLNYPAASQLNVNAVLGSQLS
;
A
#
# COMPACT_ATOMS: atom_id res chain seq x y z
N MET A 1 15.87 3.77 48.69
CA MET A 1 14.92 2.78 48.14
C MET A 1 13.54 3.31 48.47
N SER A 2 12.81 3.82 47.48
CA SER A 2 11.45 4.31 47.70
C SER A 2 10.56 3.11 48.03
N GLU A 3 9.95 3.09 49.22
CA GLU A 3 9.00 2.04 49.60
C GLU A 3 7.84 2.03 48.60
N ILE A 4 7.65 0.89 47.92
CA ILE A 4 6.53 0.70 47.00
C ILE A 4 5.26 0.61 47.87
N PRO A 5 4.23 1.44 47.64
CA PRO A 5 3.02 1.41 48.45
C PRO A 5 2.33 0.03 48.33
N PRO A 6 1.69 -0.45 49.42
CA PRO A 6 1.02 -1.75 49.41
C PRO A 6 -0.10 -1.80 48.37
N SER A 7 -0.34 -2.99 47.79
CA SER A 7 -1.36 -3.17 46.75
C SER A 7 -2.74 -2.70 47.22
N SER A 8 -3.43 -1.95 46.35
CA SER A 8 -4.81 -1.52 46.60
C SER A 8 -5.79 -2.69 46.66
N TYR A 9 -5.40 -3.86 46.17
CA TYR A 9 -6.24 -5.05 46.14
C TYR A 9 -6.43 -5.70 47.51
N LEU A 10 -5.58 -5.39 48.49
CA LEU A 10 -5.76 -5.84 49.87
C LEU A 10 -7.13 -5.44 50.45
N ARG A 11 -7.69 -4.31 50.00
CA ARG A 11 -9.02 -3.84 50.43
C ARG A 11 -10.16 -4.77 50.04
N TYR A 12 -9.96 -5.63 49.03
CA TYR A 12 -10.96 -6.58 48.55
C TYR A 12 -10.86 -7.93 49.26
N LEU A 13 -9.84 -8.16 50.09
CA LEU A 13 -9.67 -9.39 50.83
C LEU A 13 -10.35 -9.33 52.22
N PRO A 14 -10.80 -10.48 52.76
CA PRO A 14 -11.26 -10.56 54.14
C PRO A 14 -10.21 -10.07 55.15
N ALA A 15 -10.66 -9.44 56.23
CA ALA A 15 -9.80 -8.78 57.22
C ALA A 15 -8.73 -9.69 57.88
N VAL A 16 -8.92 -11.01 57.86
CA VAL A 16 -7.94 -12.00 58.35
C VAL A 16 -6.64 -11.95 57.54
N PHE A 17 -6.74 -11.77 56.22
CA PHE A 17 -5.58 -11.70 55.33
C PHE A 17 -4.90 -10.34 55.34
N ALA A 18 -5.63 -9.27 55.66
CA ALA A 18 -5.07 -7.93 55.78
C ALA A 18 -4.29 -7.69 57.09
N LYS A 19 -4.60 -8.43 58.16
CA LYS A 19 -3.96 -8.29 59.48
C LYS A 19 -2.75 -9.20 59.70
N ALA A 20 -2.63 -10.29 58.95
CA ALA A 20 -1.60 -11.31 59.13
C ALA A 20 -0.45 -11.20 58.12
N ASP A 21 -0.40 -10.13 57.33
CA ASP A 21 0.55 -10.00 56.22
C ASP A 21 1.84 -9.29 56.67
N ASP A 22 2.98 -9.99 56.57
CA ASP A 22 4.33 -9.45 56.70
C ASP A 22 4.78 -8.67 55.43
N GLY A 23 3.84 -8.32 54.55
CA GLY A 23 4.04 -7.65 53.27
C GLY A 23 4.21 -8.59 52.07
N PHE A 24 4.25 -9.90 52.28
CA PHE A 24 4.33 -10.87 51.18
C PHE A 24 3.09 -10.83 50.29
N LEU A 25 1.89 -10.87 50.88
CA LEU A 25 0.64 -10.88 50.14
C LEU A 25 0.40 -9.54 49.44
N ALA A 26 0.72 -8.42 50.10
CA ALA A 26 0.73 -7.09 49.52
C ALA A 26 1.57 -7.03 48.23
N ASN A 27 2.80 -7.54 48.29
CA ASN A 27 3.73 -7.58 47.15
C ASN A 27 3.27 -8.57 46.07
N TYR A 28 2.73 -9.73 46.46
CA TYR A 28 2.18 -10.71 45.53
C TYR A 28 1.00 -10.13 44.73
N LEU A 29 0.10 -9.41 45.39
CA LEU A 29 -1.05 -8.77 44.75
C LEU A 29 -0.67 -7.61 43.83
N GLN A 30 0.50 -6.97 44.00
CA GLN A 30 0.99 -5.96 43.07
C GLN A 30 1.15 -6.53 41.66
N ILE A 31 1.55 -7.81 41.52
CA ILE A 31 1.68 -8.47 40.21
C ILE A 31 0.33 -8.48 39.48
N PHE A 32 -0.74 -8.89 40.17
CA PHE A 32 -2.08 -8.95 39.60
C PHE A 32 -2.67 -7.56 39.39
N GLN A 33 -2.44 -6.64 40.32
CA GLN A 33 -2.88 -5.25 40.17
C GLN A 33 -2.24 -4.60 38.95
N LYS A 34 -0.96 -4.85 38.71
CA LYS A 34 -0.28 -4.37 37.51
C LYS A 34 -0.87 -4.97 36.23
N LEU A 35 -1.06 -6.30 36.21
CA LEU A 35 -1.57 -7.00 35.03
C LEU A 35 -3.04 -6.68 34.72
N LEU A 36 -3.89 -6.54 35.74
CA LEU A 36 -5.33 -6.34 35.57
C LEU A 36 -5.72 -4.87 35.47
N THR A 37 -5.25 -4.02 36.39
CA THR A 37 -5.66 -2.59 36.45
C THR A 37 -4.67 -1.64 35.78
N GLY A 38 -3.41 -2.05 35.58
CA GLY A 38 -2.34 -1.14 35.21
C GLY A 38 -1.79 -0.44 36.45
N LEU A 39 -0.48 -0.57 36.68
CA LEU A 39 0.25 0.19 37.68
C LEU A 39 1.33 0.98 36.94
N ASP A 40 1.41 2.29 37.22
CA ASP A 40 2.46 3.17 36.70
C ASP A 40 3.74 2.99 37.52
N ASP A 41 4.27 1.78 37.47
CA ASP A 41 5.58 1.42 37.94
C ASP A 41 6.41 0.96 36.73
N SER A 42 7.67 1.36 36.67
CA SER A 42 8.57 1.05 35.56
C SER A 42 8.84 -0.45 35.34
N GLN A 43 8.27 -1.33 36.18
CA GLN A 43 8.33 -2.77 36.02
C GLN A 43 7.54 -3.20 34.76
N LEU A 44 7.81 -4.38 34.20
CA LEU A 44 7.17 -4.90 32.97
C LEU A 44 7.20 -3.94 31.76
N ASN A 45 8.27 -3.17 31.57
CA ASN A 45 8.48 -2.36 30.37
C ASN A 45 7.31 -1.41 30.03
N GLN A 46 6.69 -0.79 31.05
CA GLN A 46 5.58 0.16 30.86
C GLN A 46 4.32 -0.44 30.18
N ARG A 47 4.11 -1.76 30.30
CA ARG A 47 2.89 -2.42 29.82
C ARG A 47 1.65 -1.88 30.53
N LYS A 48 0.62 -1.58 29.73
CA LYS A 48 -0.72 -1.26 30.21
C LYS A 48 -1.45 -2.50 30.71
N GLY A 49 -2.29 -2.30 31.72
CA GLY A 49 -3.11 -3.38 32.30
C GLY A 49 -4.26 -3.78 31.37
N ILE A 50 -4.86 -4.95 31.64
CA ILE A 50 -6.00 -5.46 30.87
C ILE A 50 -7.19 -4.48 30.92
N GLN A 51 -7.45 -3.83 32.04
CA GLN A 51 -8.53 -2.85 32.17
C GLN A 51 -8.28 -1.62 31.28
N GLU A 52 -7.05 -1.13 31.18
CA GLU A 52 -6.69 -0.02 30.30
C GLU A 52 -6.82 -0.42 28.84
N LEU A 53 -6.38 -1.63 28.48
CA LEU A 53 -6.52 -2.21 27.14
C LEU A 53 -7.99 -2.32 26.73
N LEU A 54 -8.85 -2.81 27.63
CA LEU A 54 -10.29 -2.91 27.39
C LEU A 54 -10.97 -1.53 27.33
N ALA A 55 -10.56 -0.59 28.19
CA ALA A 55 -11.09 0.78 28.20
C ALA A 55 -10.72 1.54 26.92
N ALA A 56 -9.51 1.33 26.39
CA ALA A 56 -9.08 1.85 25.09
C ALA A 56 -9.71 1.09 23.90
N GLY A 57 -10.43 -0.01 24.15
CA GLY A 57 -11.10 -0.78 23.10
C GLY A 57 -10.15 -1.51 22.15
N VAL A 58 -8.94 -1.86 22.60
CA VAL A 58 -7.89 -2.44 21.74
C VAL A 58 -8.34 -3.78 21.16
N VAL A 59 -8.90 -4.70 21.95
CA VAL A 59 -9.30 -6.05 21.45
C VAL A 59 -10.25 -5.98 20.27
N GLY A 60 -11.22 -5.06 20.30
CA GLY A 60 -12.18 -4.88 19.21
C GLY A 60 -11.56 -4.15 18.02
N ASN A 61 -10.71 -3.16 18.27
CA ASN A 61 -10.15 -2.31 17.23
C ASN A 61 -8.84 -2.83 16.59
N LEU A 62 -8.20 -3.85 17.18
CA LEU A 62 -6.95 -4.45 16.70
C LEU A 62 -7.13 -5.18 15.36
N PHE A 63 -8.30 -5.77 15.13
CA PHE A 63 -8.60 -6.48 13.89
C PHE A 63 -9.06 -5.56 12.75
N TYR A 64 -9.09 -4.24 12.99
CA TYR A 64 -9.31 -3.23 11.96
C TYR A 64 -7.99 -2.54 11.65
N SER A 65 -7.62 -2.48 10.37
CA SER A 65 -6.33 -1.91 9.94
C SER A 65 -6.14 -0.43 10.28
N ARG A 66 -7.23 0.28 10.60
CA ARG A 66 -7.17 1.67 11.08
C ARG A 66 -6.46 1.82 12.44
N PHE A 67 -6.62 0.86 13.34
CA PHE A 67 -6.18 0.96 14.75
C PHE A 67 -6.73 2.19 15.48
N SER A 68 -8.06 2.35 15.47
CA SER A 68 -8.74 3.53 16.02
C SER A 68 -8.36 3.87 17.48
N PHE A 69 -7.97 2.88 18.29
CA PHE A 69 -7.57 3.09 19.68
C PHE A 69 -6.30 3.94 19.86
N LEU A 70 -5.49 4.13 18.81
CA LEU A 70 -4.30 4.99 18.82
C LEU A 70 -4.60 6.45 18.47
N PHE A 71 -5.77 6.71 17.90
CA PHE A 71 -6.09 8.01 17.31
C PHE A 71 -7.32 8.58 17.99
N PRO A 72 -7.30 9.85 18.46
CA PRO A 72 -8.48 10.47 19.05
C PRO A 72 -9.64 10.57 18.06
N ASP A 73 -10.87 10.66 18.57
CA ASP A 73 -12.11 10.70 17.76
C ASP A 73 -12.20 11.91 16.79
N ASN A 74 -11.32 12.90 16.92
CA ASN A 74 -11.27 14.05 16.03
C ASN A 74 -10.56 13.76 14.68
N HIS A 75 -9.91 12.61 14.53
CA HIS A 75 -9.13 12.27 13.34
C HIS A 75 -10.02 11.82 12.18
N ARG A 76 -10.05 12.60 11.09
CA ARG A 76 -10.97 12.39 9.95
C ARG A 76 -10.40 11.54 8.81
N ASP A 77 -9.10 11.34 8.78
CA ASP A 77 -8.45 10.54 7.73
C ASP A 77 -8.92 9.09 7.81
N PHE A 78 -9.14 8.44 6.67
CA PHE A 78 -9.64 7.07 6.60
C PHE A 78 -8.71 6.07 7.30
N VAL A 79 -7.41 6.10 6.96
CA VAL A 79 -6.33 5.36 7.63
C VAL A 79 -5.23 6.38 8.00
N PRO A 80 -5.12 6.78 9.28
CA PRO A 80 -4.06 7.67 9.73
C PRO A 80 -2.68 6.99 9.61
N PRO A 81 -1.63 7.72 9.17
CA PRO A 81 -0.30 7.13 9.00
C PRO A 81 0.33 6.78 10.35
N LEU A 82 1.00 5.63 10.39
CA LEU A 82 1.92 5.25 11.48
C LEU A 82 3.35 5.68 11.17
N SER A 83 3.72 5.68 9.88
CA SER A 83 5.08 5.95 9.40
C SER A 83 5.19 7.28 8.66
N GLY A 84 6.38 7.89 8.70
CA GLY A 84 6.64 9.16 8.02
C GLY A 84 6.15 10.39 8.80
N LEU A 85 5.81 10.20 10.08
CA LEU A 85 5.56 11.29 11.01
C LEU A 85 6.91 11.84 11.51
N PRO A 86 6.94 13.06 12.08
CA PRO A 86 8.14 13.55 12.78
C PRO A 86 8.60 12.51 13.80
N GLY A 87 9.89 12.15 13.80
CA GLY A 87 10.37 10.92 14.47
C GLY A 87 10.02 10.77 15.97
N GLN A 88 9.78 11.87 16.69
CA GLN A 88 9.29 11.83 18.07
C GLN A 88 7.83 11.35 18.17
N GLN A 89 6.96 11.79 17.26
CA GLN A 89 5.55 11.42 17.23
C GLN A 89 5.37 9.97 16.80
N GLU A 90 6.09 9.53 15.76
CA GLU A 90 6.11 8.14 15.31
C GLU A 90 6.54 7.21 16.45
N THR A 91 7.65 7.54 17.11
CA THR A 91 8.18 6.75 18.23
C THR A 91 7.18 6.69 19.40
N ALA A 92 6.54 7.80 19.75
CA ALA A 92 5.55 7.83 20.83
C ALA A 92 4.31 6.98 20.49
N LEU A 93 3.84 7.04 19.25
CA LEU A 93 2.69 6.28 18.78
C LEU A 93 2.95 4.77 18.76
N LEU A 94 4.12 4.36 18.27
CA LEU A 94 4.53 2.96 18.29
C LEU A 94 4.77 2.46 19.72
N ALA A 95 5.31 3.30 20.61
CA ALA A 95 5.51 2.96 22.01
C ALA A 95 4.17 2.81 22.74
N GLU A 96 3.20 3.68 22.44
CA GLU A 96 1.85 3.57 22.95
C GLU A 96 1.18 2.27 22.46
N PHE A 97 1.33 1.92 21.18
CA PHE A 97 0.80 0.66 20.67
C PHE A 97 1.48 -0.54 21.36
N ASP A 98 2.81 -0.57 21.41
CA ASP A 98 3.52 -1.65 22.08
C ASP A 98 3.18 -1.75 23.57
N SER A 99 2.84 -0.64 24.25
CA SER A 99 2.40 -0.69 25.65
C SER A 99 1.16 -1.56 25.88
N TYR A 100 0.30 -1.72 24.88
CA TYR A 100 -0.88 -2.59 24.94
C TYR A 100 -0.56 -4.06 24.59
N ILE A 101 0.37 -4.30 23.67
CA ILE A 101 0.70 -5.65 23.16
C ILE A 101 1.83 -6.28 23.99
N GLY A 102 2.90 -5.52 24.18
CA GLY A 102 4.17 -5.86 24.81
C GLY A 102 4.91 -6.95 24.06
N VAL A 103 5.34 -6.62 22.85
CA VAL A 103 6.18 -7.51 22.05
C VAL A 103 7.48 -7.74 22.82
N PRO A 104 7.87 -8.99 23.10
CA PRO A 104 9.11 -9.26 23.80
C PRO A 104 10.30 -8.90 22.90
N ASP A 105 11.28 -8.20 23.48
CA ASP A 105 12.58 -7.91 22.83
C ASP A 105 13.23 -9.24 22.44
N GLN A 106 13.47 -9.41 21.15
CA GLN A 106 14.13 -10.60 20.61
C GLN A 106 15.63 -10.44 20.84
N ALA A 107 16.09 -10.89 21.99
CA ALA A 107 17.51 -10.98 22.25
C ALA A 107 18.17 -11.85 21.17
N ASN A 108 19.06 -11.25 20.39
CA ASN A 108 19.89 -11.97 19.43
C ASN A 108 20.73 -13.01 20.18
N ALA A 109 20.33 -14.28 20.14
CA ALA A 109 21.03 -15.37 20.84
C ALA A 109 22.51 -15.53 20.41
N MET A 110 22.86 -14.97 19.25
CA MET A 110 24.22 -14.94 18.69
C MET A 110 24.97 -13.61 18.95
N ALA A 111 24.35 -12.62 19.61
CA ALA A 111 24.95 -11.30 19.83
C ALA A 111 26.27 -11.38 20.62
N ASP A 112 26.33 -12.28 21.61
CA ASP A 112 27.53 -12.54 22.41
C ASP A 112 28.67 -13.17 21.60
N TYR A 113 28.35 -13.88 20.50
CA TYR A 113 29.32 -14.60 19.67
C TYR A 113 29.77 -13.80 18.44
N LEU A 114 28.93 -12.92 17.91
CA LEU A 114 29.20 -12.12 16.71
C LEU A 114 29.81 -10.74 17.00
N GLY A 115 30.26 -10.49 18.23
CA GLY A 115 30.96 -9.26 18.59
C GLY A 115 30.04 -8.04 18.69
N GLY A 116 28.84 -8.21 19.25
CA GLY A 116 27.99 -7.07 19.60
C GLY A 116 27.19 -6.49 18.43
N VAL A 117 26.54 -7.34 17.64
CA VAL A 117 25.40 -6.87 16.83
C VAL A 117 24.33 -6.44 17.83
N ALA A 118 24.20 -5.12 18.04
CA ALA A 118 23.23 -4.54 18.96
C ALA A 118 21.83 -5.08 18.67
N SER A 119 21.01 -5.30 19.71
CA SER A 119 19.59 -5.55 19.50
C SER A 119 19.04 -4.41 18.65
N GLN A 120 18.21 -4.72 17.65
CA GLN A 120 17.65 -3.71 16.74
C GLN A 120 16.67 -2.75 17.45
N GLY A 121 16.51 -2.91 18.77
CA GLY A 121 15.61 -2.18 19.63
C GLY A 121 14.18 -2.70 19.53
N TRP A 122 13.38 -2.40 20.54
CA TRP A 122 11.97 -2.78 20.61
C TRP A 122 11.18 -2.34 19.35
N GLN A 123 11.57 -1.23 18.71
CA GLN A 123 10.91 -0.72 17.50
C GLN A 123 11.00 -1.70 16.32
N ALA A 124 12.17 -2.32 16.12
CA ALA A 124 12.37 -3.25 15.02
C ALA A 124 11.57 -4.54 15.26
N ASP A 125 11.61 -5.07 16.48
CA ASP A 125 10.86 -6.27 16.88
C ASP A 125 9.35 -6.03 16.79
N PHE A 126 8.88 -4.88 17.28
CA PHE A 126 7.49 -4.47 17.18
C PHE A 126 7.06 -4.30 15.72
N THR A 127 7.89 -3.67 14.89
CA THR A 127 7.62 -3.49 13.46
C THR A 127 7.54 -4.82 12.73
N ALA A 128 8.44 -5.77 13.06
CA ALA A 128 8.43 -7.12 12.50
C ALA A 128 7.15 -7.87 12.91
N TRP A 129 6.80 -7.84 14.20
CA TRP A 129 5.55 -8.41 14.70
C TRP A 129 4.32 -7.80 14.01
N LEU A 130 4.27 -6.47 13.88
CA LEU A 130 3.15 -5.77 13.26
C LEU A 130 3.04 -6.12 11.76
N ASN A 131 4.18 -6.28 11.09
CA ASN A 131 4.23 -6.72 9.70
C ASN A 131 3.64 -8.13 9.53
N ASP A 132 4.03 -9.07 10.40
CA ASP A 132 3.50 -10.43 10.41
C ASP A 132 2.02 -10.48 10.80
N PHE A 133 1.62 -9.66 11.75
CA PHE A 133 0.22 -9.51 12.15
C PHE A 133 -0.64 -9.01 10.98
N LEU A 134 -0.18 -8.00 10.23
CA LEU A 134 -0.90 -7.49 9.06
C LEU A 134 -0.92 -8.52 7.92
N ASN A 135 0.16 -9.28 7.71
CA ASN A 135 0.18 -10.38 6.75
C ASN A 135 -0.84 -11.48 7.13
N TRP A 136 -0.89 -11.84 8.40
CA TRP A 136 -1.89 -12.75 8.93
C TRP A 136 -3.31 -12.19 8.74
N LEU A 137 -3.55 -10.92 9.06
CA LEU A 137 -4.84 -10.27 8.87
C LEU A 137 -5.27 -10.28 7.40
N ALA A 138 -4.35 -10.00 6.48
CA ALA A 138 -4.58 -10.04 5.04
C ALA A 138 -4.91 -11.45 4.51
N SER A 139 -4.36 -12.50 5.12
CA SER A 139 -4.67 -13.88 4.74
C SER A 139 -6.16 -14.24 4.91
N TRP A 140 -6.85 -13.63 5.87
CA TRP A 140 -8.31 -13.78 6.03
C TRP A 140 -9.10 -13.19 4.86
N LEU A 141 -8.49 -12.27 4.11
CA LEU A 141 -9.07 -11.59 2.98
C LEU A 141 -8.56 -12.14 1.64
N ASP A 142 -7.84 -13.26 1.63
CA ASP A 142 -7.20 -13.82 0.42
C ASP A 142 -6.24 -12.82 -0.27
N LEU A 143 -5.52 -12.04 0.55
CA LEU A 143 -4.53 -11.08 0.09
C LEU A 143 -3.11 -11.53 0.40
N LEU A 144 -2.26 -11.49 -0.63
CA LEU A 144 -0.81 -11.62 -0.50
C LEU A 144 -0.19 -10.23 -0.50
N LEU A 145 0.26 -9.78 0.66
CA LEU A 145 0.93 -8.49 0.82
C LEU A 145 2.42 -8.61 0.52
N ASP A 146 2.95 -7.62 -0.18
CA ASP A 146 4.39 -7.51 -0.41
C ASP A 146 5.11 -7.08 0.87
N ASN A 147 6.17 -7.78 1.25
CA ASN A 147 6.98 -7.46 2.42
C ASN A 147 7.82 -6.19 2.26
N SER A 148 8.01 -5.70 1.04
CA SER A 148 8.67 -4.41 0.77
C SER A 148 7.75 -3.21 1.02
N TRP A 149 6.44 -3.40 1.20
CA TRP A 149 5.51 -2.31 1.43
C TRP A 149 5.64 -1.75 2.84
N SER A 150 5.40 -0.44 2.97
CA SER A 150 5.25 0.20 4.27
C SER A 150 4.04 -0.37 5.02
N LEU A 151 4.09 -0.32 6.35
CA LEU A 151 2.98 -0.72 7.21
C LEU A 151 1.69 0.02 6.86
N ASP A 152 1.80 1.30 6.53
CA ASP A 152 0.66 2.12 6.13
C ASP A 152 0.03 1.67 4.82
N LYS A 153 0.85 1.32 3.82
CA LYS A 153 0.34 0.77 2.56
C LYS A 153 -0.40 -0.55 2.80
N LYS A 154 0.16 -1.45 3.61
CA LYS A 154 -0.51 -2.71 4.00
C LYS A 154 -1.86 -2.46 4.67
N ARG A 155 -1.91 -1.51 5.61
CA ARG A 155 -3.15 -1.15 6.33
C ARG A 155 -4.22 -0.59 5.40
N THR A 156 -3.83 0.30 4.48
CA THR A 156 -4.74 0.89 3.49
C THR A 156 -5.26 -0.17 2.54
N VAL A 157 -4.40 -1.07 2.04
CA VAL A 157 -4.81 -2.18 1.17
C VAL A 157 -5.85 -3.07 1.85
N ILE A 158 -5.59 -3.48 3.10
CA ILE A 158 -6.53 -4.28 3.90
C ILE A 158 -7.86 -3.54 4.10
N ALA A 159 -7.83 -2.22 4.33
CA ALA A 159 -9.02 -1.41 4.56
C ALA A 159 -9.92 -1.31 3.31
N GLU A 160 -9.32 -1.13 2.14
CA GLU A 160 -10.04 -0.83 0.90
C GLU A 160 -10.44 -2.06 0.09
N ILE A 161 -9.75 -3.19 0.27
CA ILE A 161 -9.90 -4.36 -0.60
C ILE A 161 -11.34 -4.88 -0.68
N MET A 162 -12.09 -4.83 0.41
CA MET A 162 -13.47 -5.32 0.45
C MET A 162 -14.40 -4.53 -0.47
N ALA A 163 -14.16 -3.23 -0.63
CA ALA A 163 -14.88 -2.41 -1.59
C ALA A 163 -14.47 -2.76 -3.03
N LEU A 164 -13.19 -3.04 -3.25
CA LEU A 164 -12.65 -3.41 -4.56
C LEU A 164 -13.14 -4.79 -5.03
N TYR A 165 -13.25 -5.78 -4.13
CA TYR A 165 -13.81 -7.09 -4.47
C TYR A 165 -15.26 -7.01 -4.93
N ARG A 166 -16.05 -6.04 -4.43
CA ARG A 166 -17.42 -5.81 -4.92
C ARG A 166 -17.44 -5.25 -6.34
N GLN A 167 -16.40 -4.52 -6.74
CA GLN A 167 -16.27 -3.90 -8.05
C GLN A 167 -15.39 -4.73 -9.02
N ARG A 168 -15.06 -5.97 -8.66
CA ARG A 168 -14.24 -6.85 -9.50
C ARG A 168 -14.87 -7.02 -10.88
N GLY A 169 -14.02 -6.98 -11.91
CA GLY A 169 -14.44 -7.10 -13.31
C GLY A 169 -15.10 -5.87 -13.93
N THR A 170 -15.12 -4.75 -13.21
CA THR A 170 -15.43 -3.44 -13.80
C THR A 170 -14.15 -2.67 -14.13
N PRO A 171 -14.13 -1.81 -15.17
CA PRO A 171 -12.96 -0.97 -15.46
C PRO A 171 -12.66 -0.01 -14.30
N GLN A 172 -13.70 0.46 -13.61
CA GLN A 172 -13.57 1.32 -12.44
C GLN A 172 -12.87 0.58 -11.28
N GLY A 173 -13.32 -0.63 -10.95
CA GLY A 173 -12.69 -1.45 -9.91
C GLY A 173 -11.24 -1.80 -10.25
N LEU A 174 -10.95 -2.11 -11.51
CA LEU A 174 -9.58 -2.35 -11.97
C LEU A 174 -8.73 -1.08 -11.83
N SER A 175 -9.23 0.09 -12.24
CA SER A 175 -8.52 1.36 -12.08
C SER A 175 -8.23 1.68 -10.60
N MET A 176 -9.21 1.51 -9.72
CA MET A 176 -9.04 1.76 -8.29
C MET A 176 -8.01 0.79 -7.67
N LEU A 177 -8.04 -0.49 -8.05
CA LEU A 177 -7.07 -1.48 -7.58
C LEU A 177 -5.65 -1.16 -8.08
N LEU A 178 -5.49 -0.84 -9.36
CA LEU A 178 -4.20 -0.44 -9.91
C LEU A 178 -3.65 0.81 -9.19
N ASN A 179 -4.52 1.79 -8.92
CA ASN A 179 -4.11 2.99 -8.21
C ASN A 179 -3.65 2.70 -6.78
N LEU A 180 -4.37 1.83 -6.07
CA LEU A 180 -4.04 1.44 -4.71
C LEU A 180 -2.74 0.61 -4.63
N LEU A 181 -2.54 -0.35 -5.53
CA LEU A 181 -1.40 -1.27 -5.47
C LEU A 181 -0.11 -0.65 -6.01
N LEU A 182 -0.21 0.24 -7.00
CA LEU A 182 0.93 0.89 -7.66
C LEU A 182 1.15 2.34 -7.18
N ASP A 183 0.45 2.78 -6.13
CA ASP A 183 0.52 4.13 -5.56
C ASP A 183 0.32 5.24 -6.63
N LEU A 184 -0.69 5.07 -7.49
CA LEU A 184 -1.01 6.04 -8.53
C LEU A 184 -2.05 7.05 -8.03
N PRO A 185 -1.94 8.34 -8.42
CA PRO A 185 -0.95 8.90 -9.34
C PRO A 185 0.45 9.02 -8.71
N MET A 186 1.48 8.58 -9.44
CA MET A 186 2.85 8.61 -8.93
C MET A 186 3.63 9.81 -9.51
N GLN A 187 4.61 10.28 -8.76
CA GLN A 187 5.52 11.35 -9.19
C GLN A 187 6.80 10.75 -9.78
N VAL A 188 7.13 11.13 -11.01
CA VAL A 188 8.32 10.65 -11.72
C VAL A 188 9.32 11.78 -11.98
N GLY A 189 10.60 11.44 -11.99
CA GLY A 189 11.68 12.36 -12.33
C GLY A 189 11.59 12.85 -13.78
N CYS A 190 11.61 14.15 -13.97
CA CYS A 190 11.56 14.82 -15.26
C CYS A 190 12.57 15.96 -15.29
N PHE A 191 12.82 16.49 -16.48
CA PHE A 191 13.46 17.79 -16.65
C PHE A 191 12.74 18.60 -17.72
N THR A 192 12.82 19.91 -17.58
CA THR A 192 12.43 20.87 -18.62
C THR A 192 13.68 21.55 -19.14
N VAL A 193 13.70 21.91 -20.42
CA VAL A 193 14.79 22.71 -21.00
C VAL A 193 14.36 24.17 -21.03
N VAL A 194 15.01 24.99 -20.21
CA VAL A 194 14.82 26.45 -20.20
C VAL A 194 16.17 27.09 -20.53
N ASP A 195 16.21 27.93 -21.57
CA ASP A 195 17.43 28.59 -22.05
C ASP A 195 18.61 27.63 -22.33
N GLY A 196 18.31 26.42 -22.83
CA GLY A 196 19.30 25.39 -23.13
C GLY A 196 19.88 24.66 -21.91
N LYS A 197 19.39 24.95 -20.69
CA LYS A 197 19.77 24.25 -19.46
C LYS A 197 18.64 23.32 -19.01
N GLN A 198 19.02 22.13 -18.52
CA GLN A 198 18.08 21.19 -17.92
C GLN A 198 17.77 21.60 -16.49
N VAL A 199 16.49 21.77 -16.18
CA VAL A 199 15.99 22.02 -14.82
C VAL A 199 15.20 20.78 -14.40
N LEU A 200 15.66 20.11 -13.34
CA LEU A 200 14.97 18.93 -12.80
C LEU A 200 13.63 19.34 -12.20
N THR A 201 12.59 18.57 -12.54
CA THR A 201 11.19 18.79 -12.16
C THR A 201 10.52 17.44 -11.95
N LYS A 202 9.39 17.39 -11.27
CA LYS A 202 8.59 16.16 -11.14
C LYS A 202 7.37 16.23 -12.05
N GLY A 203 7.10 15.12 -12.74
CA GLY A 203 5.91 14.95 -13.55
C GLY A 203 4.95 13.96 -12.89
N THR A 204 3.65 14.20 -13.05
CA THR A 204 2.63 13.25 -12.59
C THR A 204 2.37 12.20 -13.66
N LEU A 205 2.44 10.93 -13.27
CA LEU A 205 2.10 9.79 -14.10
C LEU A 205 0.82 9.14 -13.58
N THR A 206 -0.10 8.81 -14.49
CA THR A 206 -1.38 8.20 -14.14
C THR A 206 -1.71 7.01 -15.03
N VAL A 207 -2.58 6.12 -14.55
CA VAL A 207 -3.12 5.01 -15.34
C VAL A 207 -4.64 5.13 -15.39
N ASN A 208 -5.19 5.12 -16.59
CA ASN A 208 -6.63 5.09 -16.81
C ASN A 208 -7.04 3.73 -17.34
N VAL A 209 -8.17 3.20 -16.88
CA VAL A 209 -8.77 1.98 -17.42
C VAL A 209 -10.11 2.34 -18.03
N LEU A 210 -10.28 2.02 -19.32
CA LEU A 210 -11.45 2.40 -20.10
C LEU A 210 -11.99 1.20 -20.87
N ASN A 211 -13.30 1.17 -21.07
CA ASN A 211 -13.87 0.30 -22.09
C ASN A 211 -13.61 0.92 -23.47
N PRO A 212 -13.25 0.14 -24.48
CA PRO A 212 -13.06 0.65 -25.83
C PRO A 212 -14.38 1.22 -26.34
N THR A 213 -14.35 2.45 -26.83
CA THR A 213 -15.50 3.05 -27.50
C THR A 213 -15.76 2.25 -28.77
N PRO A 214 -17.00 1.76 -29.01
CA PRO A 214 -17.30 1.05 -30.24
C PRO A 214 -17.01 1.96 -31.44
N PRO A 215 -16.36 1.46 -32.51
CA PRO A 215 -16.17 2.25 -33.71
C PRO A 215 -17.54 2.59 -34.31
N ALA A 216 -17.68 3.81 -34.83
CA ALA A 216 -18.91 4.26 -35.46
C ALA A 216 -19.26 3.36 -36.65
N ILE A 217 -20.48 2.80 -36.66
CA ILE A 217 -21.02 2.06 -37.81
C ILE A 217 -21.60 3.09 -38.78
N ILE A 218 -20.98 3.28 -39.95
CA ILE A 218 -21.38 4.31 -40.92
C ILE A 218 -22.17 3.69 -42.08
N VAL A 219 -23.45 3.29 -41.93
CA VAL A 219 -24.25 2.64 -43.01
C VAL A 219 -24.29 3.45 -44.31
N ASN A 220 -23.87 2.85 -45.43
CA ASN A 220 -23.79 3.45 -46.76
C ASN A 220 -24.61 2.55 -47.70
N THR A 221 -25.57 3.14 -48.39
CA THR A 221 -26.70 2.44 -49.03
C THR A 221 -26.51 2.19 -50.53
N GLN A 222 -25.34 2.50 -51.11
CA GLN A 222 -25.10 2.32 -52.55
C GLN A 222 -23.79 1.56 -52.83
N ALA A 223 -23.87 0.26 -53.14
CA ALA A 223 -22.71 -0.61 -53.41
C ALA A 223 -21.81 -0.20 -54.59
N SER A 224 -22.22 0.79 -55.40
CA SER A 224 -21.51 1.29 -56.57
C SER A 224 -20.82 2.66 -56.37
N GLN A 225 -20.91 3.26 -55.18
CA GLN A 225 -20.14 4.47 -54.88
C GLN A 225 -18.77 4.13 -54.24
N PRO A 226 -17.67 4.81 -54.65
CA PRO A 226 -16.46 4.81 -53.85
C PRO A 226 -16.78 5.31 -52.43
N ASN A 227 -16.21 4.68 -51.40
CA ASN A 227 -16.51 4.85 -49.96
C ASN A 227 -17.79 4.21 -49.40
N THR A 228 -18.32 3.16 -50.04
CA THR A 228 -19.37 2.31 -49.44
C THR A 228 -18.75 1.10 -48.74
N PHE A 229 -19.05 0.89 -47.47
CA PHE A 229 -18.55 -0.27 -46.71
C PHE A 229 -19.59 -1.42 -46.74
N VAL A 230 -19.10 -2.63 -46.97
CA VAL A 230 -19.89 -3.86 -47.07
C VAL A 230 -19.64 -4.70 -45.82
N LEU A 231 -20.70 -5.07 -45.10
CA LEU A 231 -20.62 -5.99 -43.97
C LEU A 231 -20.39 -7.43 -44.49
N ARG A 232 -19.24 -8.03 -44.15
CA ARG A 232 -18.90 -9.42 -44.50
C ARG A 232 -18.99 -10.31 -43.25
N TYR A 233 -19.53 -11.51 -43.40
CA TYR A 233 -19.84 -12.44 -42.29
C TYR A 233 -18.66 -13.31 -41.83
N SER A 234 -17.46 -13.13 -42.38
CA SER A 234 -16.25 -13.87 -41.99
C SER A 234 -15.02 -12.97 -42.01
N TYR A 235 -14.17 -13.05 -40.97
CA TYR A 235 -12.93 -12.26 -40.84
C TYR A 235 -11.76 -12.88 -41.61
N GLY A 236 -10.95 -12.02 -42.23
CA GLY A 236 -9.63 -12.35 -42.77
C GLY A 236 -8.56 -11.39 -42.22
N PRO A 237 -7.31 -11.87 -41.98
CA PRO A 237 -6.23 -11.03 -41.47
C PRO A 237 -6.04 -9.74 -42.30
N GLY A 238 -6.00 -8.58 -41.64
CA GLY A 238 -5.83 -7.28 -42.29
C GLY A 238 -7.12 -6.57 -42.72
N MET A 239 -8.30 -7.16 -42.49
CA MET A 239 -9.58 -6.46 -42.72
C MET A 239 -9.90 -5.47 -41.59
N PRO A 240 -10.46 -4.28 -41.91
CA PRO A 240 -10.92 -3.33 -40.90
C PRO A 240 -12.09 -3.94 -40.13
N LEU A 241 -11.97 -4.02 -38.80
CA LEU A 241 -13.03 -4.51 -37.93
C LEU A 241 -14.20 -3.52 -37.91
N VAL A 242 -15.33 -3.92 -38.48
CA VAL A 242 -16.59 -3.17 -38.37
C VAL A 242 -17.38 -3.71 -37.17
N SER A 243 -17.20 -3.00 -36.06
CA SER A 243 -17.96 -2.95 -34.80
C SER A 243 -18.76 -4.19 -34.37
N GLY A 244 -18.17 -4.95 -33.45
CA GLY A 244 -18.88 -5.59 -32.35
C GLY A 244 -18.36 -4.98 -31.05
N TYR A 245 -19.24 -4.75 -30.07
CA TYR A 245 -18.81 -4.49 -28.71
C TYR A 245 -17.89 -5.65 -28.30
N ALA A 246 -16.65 -5.37 -27.90
CA ALA A 246 -15.81 -6.36 -27.25
C ALA A 246 -15.97 -6.14 -25.74
N PRO A 247 -17.03 -6.68 -25.09
CA PRO A 247 -17.26 -6.49 -23.66
C PRO A 247 -16.11 -7.05 -22.81
N TRP A 248 -15.24 -7.85 -23.42
CA TRP A 248 -14.08 -8.50 -22.82
C TRP A 248 -12.76 -7.76 -23.04
N LEU A 249 -12.72 -6.61 -23.73
CA LEU A 249 -11.48 -5.86 -23.94
C LEU A 249 -11.44 -4.62 -23.05
N PHE A 250 -10.38 -4.47 -22.26
CA PHE A 250 -10.10 -3.24 -21.50
C PHE A 250 -8.91 -2.50 -22.10
N LEU A 251 -8.99 -1.17 -22.14
CA LEU A 251 -7.92 -0.31 -22.60
C LEU A 251 -7.28 0.35 -21.38
N VAL A 252 -6.01 0.02 -21.12
CA VAL A 252 -5.22 0.55 -20.02
C VAL A 252 -4.29 1.63 -20.56
N GLN A 253 -4.57 2.89 -20.27
CA GLN A 253 -3.78 4.03 -20.73
C GLN A 253 -2.78 4.42 -19.66
N LEU A 254 -1.50 4.24 -19.93
CA LEU A 254 -0.43 4.84 -19.17
C LEU A 254 -0.21 6.27 -19.68
N VAL A 255 -0.59 7.27 -18.89
CA VAL A 255 -0.43 8.68 -19.24
C VAL A 255 0.88 9.19 -18.68
N LEU A 256 1.84 9.44 -19.56
CA LEU A 256 3.11 10.04 -19.20
C LEU A 256 2.95 11.55 -18.94
N PRO A 257 3.80 12.16 -18.10
CA PRO A 257 3.73 13.59 -17.81
C PRO A 257 3.74 14.49 -19.06
N ASN A 258 4.45 14.04 -20.10
CA ASN A 258 4.59 14.75 -21.37
C ASN A 258 3.27 14.88 -22.16
N TYR A 259 2.27 14.05 -21.86
CA TYR A 259 0.95 14.12 -22.51
C TYR A 259 0.19 15.40 -22.12
N GLY A 260 0.32 15.85 -20.88
CA GLY A 260 -0.30 17.11 -20.41
C GLY A 260 0.59 18.33 -20.64
N ASN A 261 1.92 18.15 -20.61
CA ASN A 261 2.88 19.22 -20.80
C ASN A 261 4.03 18.76 -21.69
N HIS A 262 4.01 19.18 -22.96
CA HIS A 262 4.99 18.80 -23.98
C HIS A 262 6.46 19.19 -23.68
N SER A 263 6.69 20.03 -22.67
CA SER A 263 8.04 20.45 -22.25
C SER A 263 8.68 19.52 -21.21
N LEU A 264 7.91 18.59 -20.63
CA LEU A 264 8.41 17.64 -19.64
C LEU A 264 9.03 16.42 -20.34
N VAL A 265 10.34 16.25 -20.17
CA VAL A 265 11.06 15.07 -20.64
C VAL A 265 11.44 14.21 -19.43
N LEU A 266 11.27 12.89 -19.53
CA LEU A 266 11.67 11.97 -18.46
C LEU A 266 13.19 11.98 -18.29
N ASP A 267 13.66 12.08 -17.05
CA ASP A 267 15.08 11.83 -16.74
C ASP A 267 15.37 10.32 -16.70
N LEU A 268 16.63 9.93 -16.47
CA LEU A 268 17.03 8.53 -16.42
C LEU A 268 16.29 7.75 -15.31
N GLN A 269 16.06 8.37 -14.15
CA GLN A 269 15.39 7.74 -13.02
C GLN A 269 13.89 7.58 -13.30
N GLY A 270 13.24 8.60 -13.84
CA GLY A 270 11.86 8.58 -14.29
C GLY A 270 11.63 7.53 -15.38
N ALA A 271 12.56 7.38 -16.33
CA ALA A 271 12.49 6.32 -17.33
C ALA A 271 12.56 4.91 -16.70
N GLN A 272 13.45 4.70 -15.72
CA GLN A 272 13.53 3.43 -14.97
C GLN A 272 12.27 3.16 -14.14
N GLN A 273 11.71 4.20 -13.51
CA GLN A 273 10.44 4.12 -12.77
C GLN A 273 9.29 3.70 -13.70
N VAL A 274 9.19 4.30 -14.88
CA VAL A 274 8.17 3.95 -15.89
C VAL A 274 8.33 2.51 -16.37
N GLN A 275 9.56 2.04 -16.61
CA GLN A 275 9.82 0.66 -17.01
C GLN A 275 9.45 -0.34 -15.93
N THR A 276 9.80 -0.04 -14.67
CA THR A 276 9.43 -0.88 -13.51
C THR A 276 7.93 -0.95 -13.34
N LEU A 277 7.26 0.21 -13.44
CA LEU A 277 5.80 0.29 -13.39
C LEU A 277 5.16 -0.51 -14.51
N MET A 278 5.66 -0.44 -15.74
CA MET A 278 5.14 -1.22 -16.86
C MET A 278 5.24 -2.73 -16.61
N ALA A 279 6.36 -3.20 -16.05
CA ALA A 279 6.53 -4.62 -15.70
C ALA A 279 5.57 -5.07 -14.58
N GLN A 280 5.41 -4.23 -13.55
CA GLN A 280 4.46 -4.48 -12.45
C GLN A 280 3.01 -4.45 -12.95
N LEU A 281 2.67 -3.50 -13.82
CA LEU A 281 1.35 -3.33 -14.40
C LEU A 281 0.94 -4.57 -15.20
N VAL A 282 1.81 -5.09 -16.08
CA VAL A 282 1.54 -6.32 -16.84
C VAL A 282 1.31 -7.50 -15.90
N THR A 283 2.21 -7.71 -14.95
CA THR A 283 2.10 -8.82 -13.97
C THR A 283 0.79 -8.75 -13.17
N LEU A 284 0.41 -7.54 -12.75
CA LEU A 284 -0.80 -7.31 -11.97
C LEU A 284 -2.06 -7.48 -12.83
N LEU A 285 -2.06 -6.97 -14.06
CA LEU A 285 -3.17 -7.13 -14.99
C LEU A 285 -3.42 -8.61 -15.33
N ASP A 286 -2.37 -9.40 -15.56
CA ASP A 286 -2.52 -10.84 -15.81
C ASP A 286 -3.11 -11.60 -14.62
N THR A 287 -2.81 -11.15 -13.41
CA THR A 287 -3.32 -11.76 -12.17
C THR A 287 -4.78 -11.36 -11.90
N VAL A 288 -5.13 -10.10 -12.15
CA VAL A 288 -6.42 -9.51 -11.73
C VAL A 288 -7.47 -9.55 -12.85
N LYS A 289 -7.07 -9.64 -14.12
CA LYS A 289 -8.00 -9.54 -15.23
C LYS A 289 -9.13 -10.57 -15.09
N PRO A 290 -10.38 -10.20 -15.40
CA PRO A 290 -11.48 -11.16 -15.45
C PRO A 290 -11.18 -12.33 -16.38
N ALA A 291 -11.65 -13.52 -16.02
CA ALA A 291 -11.57 -14.68 -16.90
C ALA A 291 -12.21 -14.36 -18.27
N ALA A 292 -11.56 -14.81 -19.34
CA ALA A 292 -11.95 -14.54 -20.73
C ALA A 292 -11.90 -13.05 -21.18
N SER A 293 -11.29 -12.16 -20.40
CA SER A 293 -10.98 -10.79 -20.84
C SER A 293 -9.55 -10.63 -21.39
N GLN A 294 -9.40 -9.68 -22.30
CA GLN A 294 -8.15 -9.18 -22.85
C GLN A 294 -7.95 -7.73 -22.42
N TYR A 295 -6.71 -7.30 -22.36
CA TYR A 295 -6.40 -5.89 -22.15
C TYR A 295 -5.41 -5.41 -23.20
N ARG A 296 -5.45 -4.11 -23.48
CA ARG A 296 -4.46 -3.45 -24.34
C ARG A 296 -3.88 -2.27 -23.60
N ILE A 297 -2.56 -2.29 -23.43
CA ILE A 297 -1.84 -1.16 -22.86
C ILE A 297 -1.57 -0.14 -23.98
N GLN A 298 -1.90 1.12 -23.71
CA GLN A 298 -1.57 2.27 -24.55
C GLN A 298 -0.75 3.25 -23.74
N VAL A 299 0.42 3.63 -24.25
CA VAL A 299 1.23 4.68 -23.62
C VAL A 299 0.88 6.00 -24.31
N LEU A 300 0.38 6.96 -23.53
CA LEU A 300 0.02 8.29 -23.99
C LEU A 300 1.11 9.29 -23.57
N GLY A 301 1.59 10.05 -24.55
CA GLY A 301 2.75 10.94 -24.41
C GLY A 301 3.94 10.36 -25.18
N GLY A 302 4.49 11.15 -26.11
CA GLY A 302 5.69 10.76 -26.86
C GLY A 302 6.95 10.95 -26.03
N MET A 303 8.02 10.23 -26.36
CA MET A 303 9.37 10.61 -25.94
C MET A 303 9.89 11.62 -26.95
N GLN A 304 10.18 12.85 -26.54
CA GLN A 304 10.98 13.72 -27.39
C GLN A 304 12.38 13.11 -27.45
N LEU A 305 12.78 12.61 -28.63
CA LEU A 305 14.18 12.24 -28.86
C LEU A 305 15.02 13.49 -28.57
N LEU A 306 15.90 13.40 -27.58
CA LEU A 306 16.84 14.45 -27.25
C LEU A 306 17.53 14.89 -28.54
N ASN A 307 17.45 16.18 -28.86
CA ASN A 307 18.18 16.77 -29.98
C ASN A 307 19.66 16.94 -29.58
N TYR A 308 20.34 15.83 -29.31
CA TYR A 308 21.79 15.77 -29.19
C TYR A 308 22.34 15.39 -30.58
N PRO A 309 23.39 16.06 -31.09
CA PRO A 309 24.03 15.62 -32.32
C PRO A 309 24.48 14.17 -32.11
N ALA A 310 23.97 13.29 -32.97
CA ALA A 310 24.12 11.85 -32.85
C ALA A 310 25.58 11.43 -32.66
N ALA A 311 25.88 10.83 -31.50
CA ALA A 311 26.85 9.75 -31.48
C ALA A 311 26.05 8.48 -31.82
N SER A 312 26.32 7.93 -33.00
CA SER A 312 25.72 6.68 -33.48
C SER A 312 26.04 5.55 -32.51
N GLN A 313 25.14 5.27 -31.57
CA GLN A 313 25.10 3.99 -30.89
C GLN A 313 24.15 3.08 -31.67
N LEU A 314 24.77 2.17 -32.42
CA LEU A 314 24.13 1.01 -33.03
C LEU A 314 23.39 0.20 -31.94
N ASN A 315 22.13 -0.14 -32.24
CA ASN A 315 21.20 -0.96 -31.43
C ASN A 315 20.74 -0.24 -30.16
N VAL A 316 19.49 0.19 -30.01
CA VAL A 316 18.31 -0.67 -29.82
C VAL A 316 17.07 0.03 -30.41
N ASN A 317 16.57 -0.46 -31.55
CA ASN A 317 15.20 -0.20 -31.97
C ASN A 317 14.27 -1.03 -31.08
N ALA A 318 13.88 -0.50 -29.92
CA ALA A 318 12.78 -1.07 -29.14
C ALA A 318 11.47 -0.56 -29.74
N VAL A 319 10.90 -1.40 -30.60
CA VAL A 319 9.54 -1.31 -31.12
C VAL A 319 8.56 -1.12 -29.96
N LEU A 320 8.06 0.11 -29.76
CA LEU A 320 6.87 0.38 -28.95
C LEU A 320 5.62 0.18 -29.82
N GLY A 321 5.48 -1.07 -30.30
CA GLY A 321 4.24 -1.58 -30.86
C GLY A 321 3.35 -2.05 -29.72
N SER A 322 2.05 -1.83 -29.85
CA SER A 322 1.08 -2.40 -28.92
C SER A 322 1.25 -3.91 -28.87
N GLN A 323 1.63 -4.45 -27.72
CA GLN A 323 1.53 -5.88 -27.47
C GLN A 323 0.05 -6.23 -27.30
N LEU A 324 -0.37 -7.24 -28.06
CA LEU A 324 -1.62 -7.97 -27.88
C LEU A 324 -1.27 -9.23 -27.09
N SER A 325 -1.88 -9.41 -25.92
CA SER A 325 -1.86 -10.64 -25.13
C SER A 325 -3.27 -10.90 -24.60
#